data_AF-A0A6C0AW96-F1
#
_entry.id   AF-A0A6C0AW96-F1
#
_cell.length_a   1.000
_cell.length_b   1.000
_cell.length_c   1.000
_cell.angle_alpha   90.00
_cell.angle_beta   90.00
_cell.angle_gamma   90.00
#
_symmetry.space_group_name_H-M   'P 1'
#
loop_
_entity.id
_entity.type
_entity.pdbx_description
1 polymer ?
#
loop_
_entity_poly.entity_id
_entity_poly.type
_entity_poly.pdbx_seq_one_letter_code
_entity_poly.pdbx_strand_id
1 'polypeptide(L)' 'MKTCKIHKRYDKETALSPCRFVCKICKLKNIHGFTNPNHVSNPFGYLYLAPMVCTKCANESNLCMWCNISEN' A
#
# COMPACT_ATOMS: atom_id res chain seq x y z
N MET A 1 -6.92 -4.61 7.43
CA MET A 1 -5.89 -4.54 6.38
C MET A 1 -5.16 -5.87 6.37
N LYS A 2 -5.11 -6.59 5.24
CA LYS A 2 -4.46 -7.90 5.22
C LYS A 2 -3.00 -7.80 4.78
N THR A 3 -2.11 -8.23 5.65
CA THR A 3 -0.66 -8.21 5.49
C THR A 3 -0.08 -9.59 5.81
N CYS A 4 0.99 -9.99 5.11
CA CYS A 4 1.71 -11.23 5.43
C CYS A 4 2.71 -11.00 6.57
N LYS A 5 3.27 -12.08 7.13
CA LYS A 5 4.24 -12.01 8.24
C LYS A 5 5.43 -11.09 7.93
N ILE A 6 5.88 -11.05 6.68
CA ILE A 6 7.00 -10.23 6.21
C ILE A 6 6.64 -8.73 6.21
N HIS A 7 5.40 -8.40 5.86
CA HIS A 7 4.91 -7.02 5.75
C HIS A 7 4.13 -6.56 6.98
N LYS A 8 4.10 -7.36 8.06
CA LYS A 8 3.42 -7.02 9.31
C LYS A 8 3.94 -5.73 9.94
N ARG A 9 5.18 -5.34 9.66
CA ARG A 9 5.76 -4.07 10.09
C ARG A 9 4.97 -2.84 9.60
N TYR A 10 4.28 -2.97 8.47
CA TYR A 10 3.50 -1.87 7.87
C TYR A 10 2.09 -1.73 8.47
N ASP A 11 1.66 -2.63 9.37
CA ASP A 11 0.36 -2.51 10.04
C ASP A 11 0.26 -1.28 10.94
N LYS A 12 1.41 -0.70 11.31
CA LYS A 12 1.51 0.52 12.11
C LYS A 12 1.40 1.79 11.28
N GLU A 13 1.43 1.68 9.95
CA GLU A 13 1.41 2.82 9.06
C GLU A 13 -0.01 3.31 8.81
N THR A 14 -0.18 4.63 8.77
CA THR A 14 -1.47 5.27 8.63
C THR A 14 -1.74 5.58 7.17
N ALA A 15 -2.96 5.29 6.70
CA ALA A 15 -3.39 5.68 5.37
C ALA A 15 -3.40 7.22 5.25
N LEU A 16 -2.83 7.73 4.17
CA LEU A 16 -2.77 9.14 3.84
C LEU A 16 -3.52 9.42 2.53
N SER A 17 -3.78 10.70 2.29
CA SER A 17 -4.51 11.18 1.11
C SER A 17 -3.74 11.34 -0.22
N PRO A 18 -2.46 10.97 -0.42
CA PRO A 18 -1.92 10.90 -1.77
C PRO A 18 -2.53 9.67 -2.46
N CYS A 19 -3.75 9.84 -2.93
CA CYS A 19 -4.50 8.88 -3.70
C CYS A 19 -3.95 8.86 -5.13
N ARG A 20 -2.72 8.36 -5.29
CA ARG A 20 -1.99 8.36 -6.57
C ARG A 20 -1.64 6.97 -7.08
N PHE A 21 -1.91 5.92 -6.30
CA PHE A 21 -1.52 4.56 -6.64
C PHE A 21 -2.64 3.80 -7.34
N VAL A 22 -2.32 2.66 -7.96
CA VAL A 22 -3.27 1.83 -8.71
C VAL A 22 -3.26 0.41 -8.16
N CYS A 23 -4.44 -0.13 -7.88
CA CYS A 23 -4.58 -1.52 -7.44
C CYS A 23 -4.26 -2.47 -8.59
N LYS A 24 -3.35 -3.43 -8.42
CA LYS A 24 -3.03 -4.40 -9.47
C LYS A 24 -4.16 -5.37 -9.81
N ILE A 25 -5.08 -5.63 -8.88
CA ILE A 25 -6.20 -6.58 -9.05
C ILE A 25 -7.38 -5.90 -9.77
N CYS A 26 -8.03 -4.93 -9.13
CA CYS A 26 -9.21 -4.28 -9.70
C CYS A 26 -8.89 -3.08 -10.62
N LYS A 27 -7.60 -2.75 -10.81
CA LYS A 27 -7.12 -1.59 -11.59
C LYS A 27 -7.70 -0.24 -11.13
N LEU A 28 -8.28 -0.18 -9.93
CA LEU A 28 -8.77 1.05 -9.32
C LEU A 28 -7.62 2.02 -9.13
N LYS A 29 -7.76 3.21 -9.73
CA LYS A 29 -6.83 4.32 -9.56
C LYS A 29 -7.11 5.04 -8.25
N ASN A 30 -6.15 5.84 -7.82
CA ASN A 30 -6.27 6.70 -6.65
C ASN A 30 -6.43 5.93 -5.32
N ILE A 31 -5.73 4.81 -5.18
CA ILE A 31 -5.68 4.13 -3.87
C ILE A 31 -4.75 4.90 -2.93
N HIS A 32 -5.11 4.90 -1.63
CA HIS A 32 -4.37 5.59 -0.59
C HIS A 32 -2.90 5.15 -0.52
N GLY A 33 -2.00 6.11 -0.37
CA GLY A 33 -0.65 5.85 0.15
C GLY A 33 -0.66 5.70 1.66
N PHE A 34 0.45 5.23 2.22
CA PHE A 34 0.62 5.12 3.67
C PHE A 34 1.84 5.90 4.13
N THR A 35 1.88 6.24 5.43
CA THR A 35 3.10 6.77 6.06
C THR A 35 4.28 5.85 5.79
N ASN A 36 5.47 6.44 5.62
CA ASN A 36 6.70 5.69 5.44
C ASN A 36 7.65 6.00 6.61
N PRO A 37 7.89 5.04 7.51
CA PRO A 37 8.70 5.27 8.70
C PRO A 37 10.18 5.45 8.35
N ASN A 38 10.60 5.00 7.16
CA ASN A 38 11.98 5.14 6.69
C ASN A 38 12.23 6.46 5.96
N HIS A 39 11.20 7.28 5.75
CA HIS A 39 11.31 8.58 5.10
C HIS A 39 10.45 9.61 5.84
N VAL A 40 10.99 10.12 6.94
CA VAL A 40 10.48 11.34 7.56
C VAL A 40 10.74 12.49 6.58
N SER A 41 9.67 13.19 6.21
CA SER A 41 9.57 14.32 5.29
C SER A 41 10.90 14.92 4.83
N ASN A 42 11.26 14.73 3.56
CA ASN A 42 12.28 15.58 2.95
C ASN A 42 11.61 16.89 2.47
N PRO A 43 12.37 17.99 2.29
CA PRO A 43 11.82 19.27 1.84
C PRO A 43 11.24 19.26 0.41
N PHE A 44 11.41 18.17 -0.33
CA PHE A 44 10.94 17.98 -1.72
C PHE A 44 9.70 17.07 -1.82
N GLY A 45 9.20 16.54 -0.70
CA GLY A 45 7.95 15.78 -0.65
C GLY A 45 8.00 14.59 0.31
N TYR A 46 6.79 14.17 0.70
CA TYR A 46 6.60 12.93 1.43
C TYR A 46 6.80 11.73 0.51
N LEU A 47 7.72 10.83 0.88
CA LEU A 47 7.84 9.53 0.23
C LEU A 47 6.83 8.58 0.87
N TYR A 48 5.74 8.27 0.18
CA TYR A 48 4.68 7.41 0.72
C TYR A 48 4.96 5.94 0.43
N LEU A 49 4.52 5.05 1.33
CA LEU A 49 4.43 3.63 1.02
C LEU A 49 3.27 3.39 0.05
N ALA A 50 3.59 2.80 -1.09
CA ALA A 50 2.66 2.48 -2.15
C ALA A 50 2.15 1.04 -1.99
N PRO A 51 0.86 0.80 -1.73
CA PRO A 51 0.33 -0.55 -1.75
C PRO A 51 0.19 -1.07 -3.19
N MET A 52 0.38 -2.37 -3.36
CA MET A 52 0.21 -3.04 -4.66
C MET A 52 -1.25 -3.35 -4.94
N VAL A 53 -2.04 -3.54 -3.88
CA VAL A 53 -3.46 -3.90 -3.93
C VAL A 53 -4.22 -2.99 -2.99
N CYS A 54 -5.43 -2.56 -3.37
CA CYS A 54 -6.30 -1.83 -2.45
C CYS A 54 -6.74 -2.71 -1.28
N THR A 55 -7.12 -2.06 -0.17
CA THR A 55 -7.57 -2.76 1.06
C THR A 55 -8.77 -3.68 0.81
N LYS A 56 -9.68 -3.28 -0.08
CA LYS A 56 -10.85 -4.09 -0.48
C LYS A 56 -10.42 -5.42 -1.12
N CYS A 57 -9.63 -5.36 -2.20
CA CYS A 57 -9.18 -6.56 -2.89
C CYS A 57 -8.25 -7.43 -2.04
N ALA A 58 -7.43 -6.82 -1.17
CA ALA A 58 -6.60 -7.57 -0.23
C ALA A 58 -7.43 -8.39 0.76
N ASN A 59 -8.54 -7.83 1.27
CA ASN A 59 -9.45 -8.54 2.16
C ASN A 59 -10.23 -9.63 1.42
N GLU A 60 -10.81 -9.33 0.26
CA GLU A 60 -11.62 -10.27 -0.54
C GLU A 60 -10.79 -11.44 -1.07
N SER A 61 -9.60 -11.18 -1.60
CA SER A 61 -8.71 -12.20 -2.17
C SER A 61 -7.88 -12.91 -1.10
N ASN A 62 -8.01 -12.52 0.18
CA ASN A 62 -7.17 -13.02 1.26
C ASN A 62 -5.65 -12.85 1.03
N LEU A 63 -5.25 -11.87 0.21
CA LEU A 63 -3.87 -11.59 -0.18
C LEU A 63 -3.25 -10.46 0.63
N CYS A 64 -1.92 -10.46 0.73
CA CYS A 64 -1.18 -9.34 1.31
C CYS A 64 -1.18 -8.17 0.33
N MET A 65 -1.61 -6.99 0.80
CA MET A 65 -1.71 -5.80 -0.06
C MET A 65 -0.37 -5.25 -0.58
N TRP A 66 0.73 -5.63 0.08
CA TRP A 66 2.09 -5.17 -0.23
C TRP A 66 2.87 -6.14 -1.11
N CYS A 67 2.43 -7.40 -1.23
CA CYS A 67 3.19 -8.38 -1.99
C CYS A 67 3.18 -8.02 -3.47
N ASN A 68 4.34 -8.19 -4.11
CA ASN A 68 4.40 -8.15 -5.56
C ASN A 68 3.58 -9.32 -6.10
N ILE A 69 2.43 -8.99 -6.66
CA ILE A 69 1.75 -9.86 -7.60
C ILE A 69 2.51 -9.63 -8.91
N SER A 70 3.54 -10.45 -9.15
CA SER A 70 4.15 -10.55 -10.48
C SER A 70 3.08 -11.11 -11.41
N GLU A 71 2.83 -10.40 -12.52
CA GLU A 71 2.10 -10.98 -13.64
C GLU A 71 2.97 -12.14 -14.15
N ASN A 72 2.39 -13.33 -14.18
CA ASN A 72 3.00 -14.50 -14.80
C ASN A 72 2.98 -14.31 -16.33
#